data_AF-A0AAW2K4T6-F1
#
_entry.id   AF-A0AAW2K4T6-F1
#
_cell.length_a   1.000
_cell.length_b   1.000
_cell.length_c   1.000
_cell.angle_alpha   90.00
_cell.angle_beta   90.00
_cell.angle_gamma   90.00
#
_symmetry.space_group_name_H-M   'P 1'
#
loop_
_entity.id
_entity.type
_entity.pdbx_description
1 polymer ?
#
loop_
_entity_poly.entity_id
_entity_poly.type
_entity_poly.pdbx_seq_one_letter_code
_entity_poly.pdbx_strand_id
1 'polypeptide(L)'
;MEHSKRGFLPMRHGVKLSKKQSPKTDEELKRMLDIPYTSVVGSIQYVAQCTKPDITYALSVTSRYQACAGEAHWTAVKTILKYLRRTKDVFLVYGGGELILEGFSNASFQSDDDDAKSQSGFVFKLNGGVVAWKSSKQDTTTDSTRKLST
;
A
#
# COMPACT_ATOMS: atom_id res chain seq x y z
N MET A 1 -7.15 -2.53 -22.70
CA MET A 1 -5.92 -2.90 -21.94
C MET A 1 -5.69 -4.42 -21.97
N GLU A 2 -5.50 -5.02 -23.16
CA GLU A 2 -5.48 -6.50 -23.30
C GLU A 2 -4.10 -7.16 -23.15
N HIS A 3 -2.98 -6.46 -23.38
CA HIS A 3 -1.66 -7.11 -23.48
C HIS A 3 -0.73 -6.95 -22.27
N SER A 4 -1.27 -6.73 -21.08
CA SER A 4 -0.43 -6.40 -19.92
C SER A 4 -0.03 -7.63 -19.09
N LYS A 5 1.30 -7.90 -19.00
CA LYS A 5 1.89 -9.01 -18.21
C LYS A 5 1.27 -9.09 -16.80
N ARG A 6 0.85 -10.31 -16.42
CA ARG A 6 0.08 -10.62 -15.19
C ARG A 6 0.98 -10.48 -13.96
N GLY A 7 0.61 -9.61 -13.01
CA GLY A 7 1.30 -9.47 -11.72
C GLY A 7 0.94 -10.60 -10.76
N PHE A 8 1.90 -11.04 -9.94
CA PHE A 8 1.68 -12.01 -8.86
C PHE A 8 1.50 -11.34 -7.49
N LEU A 9 2.04 -10.13 -7.31
CA LEU A 9 2.02 -9.36 -6.07
C LEU A 9 1.47 -7.95 -6.34
N PRO A 10 0.77 -7.33 -5.37
CA PRO A 10 0.28 -5.96 -5.51
C PRO A 10 1.43 -4.94 -5.61
N MET A 11 2.57 -5.24 -4.99
CA MET A 11 3.82 -4.51 -5.16
C MET A 11 5.00 -5.50 -5.14
N ARG A 12 5.91 -5.40 -6.10
CA ARG A 12 7.09 -6.28 -6.15
C ARG A 12 8.10 -5.84 -5.10
N HIS A 13 8.76 -6.80 -4.46
CA HIS A 13 9.85 -6.51 -3.53
C HIS A 13 10.98 -5.77 -4.26
N GLY A 14 11.54 -4.75 -3.61
CA GLY A 14 12.58 -3.88 -4.18
C GLY A 14 12.08 -2.72 -5.06
N VAL A 15 10.77 -2.64 -5.36
CA VAL A 15 10.21 -1.44 -6.01
C VAL A 15 10.13 -0.31 -4.99
N LYS A 16 11.01 0.67 -5.14
CA LYS A 16 11.04 1.90 -4.36
C LYS A 16 10.42 3.03 -5.16
N LEU A 17 9.37 3.64 -4.62
CA LEU A 17 8.77 4.86 -5.17
C LEU A 17 9.35 6.07 -4.42
N SER A 18 9.49 7.19 -5.12
CA SER A 18 10.05 8.41 -4.55
C SER A 18 9.50 9.64 -5.24
N LYS A 19 9.42 10.77 -4.52
CA LYS A 19 9.11 12.09 -5.10
C LYS A 19 10.04 12.48 -6.25
N LYS A 20 11.24 11.91 -6.33
CA LYS A 20 12.17 12.11 -7.45
C LYS A 20 11.61 11.64 -8.80
N GLN A 21 10.61 10.76 -8.78
CA GLN A 21 9.92 10.20 -9.94
C GLN A 21 8.65 10.99 -10.34
N SER A 22 8.35 12.08 -9.64
CA SER A 22 7.32 13.03 -10.06
C SER A 22 7.72 13.70 -11.39
N PRO A 23 6.74 14.11 -12.22
CA PRO A 23 6.99 14.72 -13.52
C PRO A 23 7.87 15.97 -13.38
N LYS A 24 8.89 16.10 -14.24
CA LYS A 24 9.84 17.23 -14.23
C LYS A 24 9.69 18.13 -15.44
N THR A 25 9.13 17.61 -16.52
CA THR A 25 8.92 18.33 -17.78
C THR A 25 7.44 18.63 -17.98
N ASP A 26 7.14 19.72 -18.68
CA ASP A 26 5.76 20.09 -19.02
C ASP A 26 5.06 19.02 -19.85
N GLU A 27 5.80 18.27 -20.68
CA GLU A 27 5.26 17.15 -21.44
C GLU A 27 4.82 15.99 -20.54
N GLU A 28 5.63 15.61 -19.55
CA GLU A 28 5.28 14.59 -18.57
C GLU A 28 4.10 15.03 -17.70
N LEU A 29 4.07 16.30 -17.31
CA LEU A 29 2.98 16.87 -16.53
C LEU A 29 1.66 16.80 -17.33
N LYS A 30 1.67 17.21 -18.61
CA LYS A 30 0.51 17.07 -19.51
C LYS A 30 0.05 15.62 -19.67
N ARG A 31 0.98 14.67 -19.83
CA ARG A 31 0.64 13.24 -19.90
C ARG A 31 -0.02 12.73 -18.62
N MET A 32 0.50 13.15 -17.46
CA MET A 32 -0.02 12.74 -16.15
C MET A 32 -1.34 13.39 -15.78
N LEU A 33 -1.64 14.60 -16.28
CA LEU A 33 -2.89 15.33 -16.01
C LEU A 33 -4.14 14.59 -16.53
N ASP A 34 -4.02 13.85 -17.63
CA ASP A 34 -5.12 13.08 -18.21
C ASP A 34 -5.39 11.77 -17.44
N ILE A 35 -4.47 11.36 -16.56
CA ILE A 35 -4.57 10.11 -15.82
C ILE A 35 -5.36 10.33 -14.52
N PRO A 36 -6.45 9.59 -14.28
CA PRO A 36 -7.29 9.74 -13.08
C PRO A 36 -6.66 9.09 -11.83
N TYR A 37 -5.42 9.48 -11.48
CA TYR A 37 -4.63 8.85 -10.44
C TYR A 37 -5.35 8.85 -9.08
N THR A 38 -5.84 10.01 -8.64
CA THR A 38 -6.50 10.19 -7.34
C THR A 38 -7.78 9.37 -7.22
N SER A 39 -8.61 9.37 -8.28
CA SER A 39 -9.85 8.60 -8.36
C SER A 39 -9.59 7.09 -8.26
N VAL A 40 -8.58 6.60 -8.99
CA VAL A 40 -8.20 5.19 -8.97
C VAL A 40 -7.66 4.79 -7.59
N VAL A 41 -6.80 5.61 -6.98
CA VAL A 41 -6.28 5.34 -5.63
C VAL A 41 -7.41 5.34 -4.61
N GLY A 42 -8.39 6.25 -4.70
CA GLY A 42 -9.57 6.24 -3.83
C GLY A 42 -10.41 4.97 -4.00
N SER A 43 -10.58 4.49 -5.24
CA SER A 43 -11.28 3.23 -5.52
C SER A 43 -10.54 2.02 -4.92
N ILE A 44 -9.21 2.00 -5.03
CA ILE A 44 -8.36 0.96 -4.42
C ILE A 44 -8.46 1.03 -2.89
N GLN A 45 -8.54 2.23 -2.31
CA GLN A 45 -8.71 2.41 -0.87
C GLN A 45 -9.99 1.77 -0.36
N TYR A 46 -11.10 1.94 -1.06
CA TYR A 46 -12.35 1.27 -0.72
C TYR A 46 -12.19 -0.26 -0.70
N VAL A 47 -11.62 -0.83 -1.77
CA VAL A 47 -11.37 -2.29 -1.85
C VAL A 47 -10.46 -2.76 -0.71
N ALA A 48 -9.39 -2.01 -0.43
CA ALA A 48 -8.43 -2.34 0.62
C ALA A 48 -9.06 -2.32 2.01
N GLN A 49 -10.00 -1.42 2.27
CA GLN A 49 -10.64 -1.25 3.58
C GLN A 49 -11.77 -2.24 3.81
N CYS A 50 -12.48 -2.66 2.76
CA CYS A 50 -13.63 -3.55 2.89
C CYS A 50 -13.29 -5.03 2.75
N THR A 51 -12.37 -5.40 1.85
CA THR A 51 -12.24 -6.80 1.40
C THR A 51 -10.82 -7.30 1.18
N LYS A 52 -9.81 -6.42 1.06
CA LYS A 52 -8.46 -6.83 0.64
C LYS A 52 -7.36 -6.24 1.53
N PRO A 53 -7.11 -6.82 2.72
CA PRO A 53 -6.02 -6.40 3.60
C PRO A 53 -4.61 -6.57 2.99
N ASP A 54 -4.47 -7.51 2.07
CA ASP A 54 -3.23 -7.84 1.36
C ASP A 54 -2.72 -6.72 0.46
N ILE A 55 -3.57 -5.78 0.02
CA ILE A 55 -3.15 -4.63 -0.80
C ILE A 55 -2.87 -3.36 0.02
N THR A 56 -3.15 -3.36 1.32
CA THR A 56 -3.10 -2.14 2.16
C THR A 56 -1.71 -1.51 2.20
N TYR A 57 -0.65 -2.30 2.18
CA TYR A 57 0.72 -1.78 2.08
C TYR A 57 1.00 -1.11 0.73
N ALA A 58 0.64 -1.74 -0.39
CA ALA A 58 0.86 -1.16 -1.71
C ALA A 58 0.06 0.15 -1.89
N LEU A 59 -1.15 0.19 -1.34
CA LEU A 59 -1.96 1.40 -1.26
C LEU A 59 -1.26 2.49 -0.42
N SER A 60 -0.76 2.17 0.77
CA SER A 60 -0.14 3.15 1.67
C SER A 60 1.13 3.79 1.08
N VAL A 61 1.83 3.09 0.18
CA VAL A 61 2.96 3.63 -0.57
C VAL A 61 2.49 4.52 -1.72
N THR A 62 1.54 4.05 -2.53
CA THR A 62 1.07 4.79 -3.71
C THR A 62 0.23 6.03 -3.37
N SER A 63 -0.49 6.03 -2.25
CA SER A 63 -1.30 7.18 -1.81
C SER A 63 -0.46 8.44 -1.50
N ARG A 64 0.82 8.28 -1.15
CA ARG A 64 1.73 9.39 -0.82
C ARG A 64 1.94 10.38 -1.97
N TYR A 65 1.74 9.92 -3.20
CA TYR A 65 2.01 10.68 -4.41
C TYR A 65 0.75 11.22 -5.09
N GLN A 66 -0.40 11.22 -4.40
CA GLN A 66 -1.67 11.72 -4.96
C GLN A 66 -1.61 13.17 -5.45
N ALA A 67 -0.80 14.02 -4.81
CA ALA A 67 -0.64 15.42 -5.21
C ALA A 67 0.23 15.60 -6.47
N CYS A 68 1.22 14.73 -6.69
CA CYS A 68 2.16 14.86 -7.80
C CYS A 68 2.65 13.47 -8.25
N ALA A 69 1.78 12.75 -8.97
CA ALA A 69 2.07 11.42 -9.48
C ALA A 69 2.88 11.49 -10.79
N GLY A 70 3.84 10.59 -10.94
CA GLY A 70 4.56 10.37 -12.20
C GLY A 70 4.29 8.99 -12.78
N GLU A 71 4.88 8.69 -13.93
CA GLU A 71 4.67 7.43 -14.66
C GLU A 71 5.05 6.18 -13.84
N ALA A 72 6.07 6.28 -13.00
CA ALA A 72 6.46 5.21 -12.09
C ALA A 72 5.36 4.92 -11.06
N HIS A 73 4.78 5.97 -10.47
CA HIS A 73 3.66 5.87 -9.52
C HIS A 73 2.44 5.27 -10.22
N TRP A 74 2.13 5.71 -11.44
CA TRP A 74 1.03 5.14 -12.22
C TRP A 74 1.23 3.67 -12.58
N THR A 75 2.47 3.28 -12.87
CA THR A 75 2.82 1.87 -13.15
C THR A 75 2.64 0.98 -11.91
N ALA A 76 2.92 1.49 -10.72
CA ALA A 76 2.63 0.79 -9.47
C ALA A 76 1.12 0.62 -9.27
N VAL A 77 0.32 1.67 -9.46
CA VAL A 77 -1.16 1.60 -9.39
C VAL A 77 -1.73 0.59 -10.38
N LYS A 78 -1.26 0.60 -11.64
CA LYS A 78 -1.64 -0.41 -12.66
C LYS A 78 -1.30 -1.83 -12.21
N THR A 79 -0.22 -2.02 -11.44
CA THR A 79 0.16 -3.34 -10.91
C THR A 79 -0.81 -3.82 -9.83
N ILE A 80 -1.26 -2.92 -8.93
CA ILE A 80 -2.29 -3.21 -7.94
C ILE A 80 -3.61 -3.62 -8.63
N LEU A 81 -4.04 -2.86 -9.65
CA LEU A 81 -5.25 -3.18 -10.40
C LEU A 81 -5.19 -4.55 -11.10
N LYS A 82 -4.04 -4.90 -11.70
CA LYS A 82 -3.84 -6.23 -12.29
C LYS A 82 -3.93 -7.34 -11.26
N TYR A 83 -3.38 -7.11 -10.07
CA TYR A 83 -3.44 -8.05 -8.96
C TYR A 83 -4.88 -8.26 -8.49
N LEU A 84 -5.64 -7.17 -8.30
CA LEU A 84 -7.06 -7.23 -7.95
C LEU A 84 -7.88 -7.98 -9.00
N ARG A 85 -7.67 -7.71 -10.29
CA ARG A 85 -8.35 -8.43 -11.37
C ARG A 85 -8.09 -9.93 -11.35
N ARG A 86 -6.88 -10.35 -10.98
CA ARG A 86 -6.50 -11.78 -10.89
C ARG A 86 -7.07 -12.46 -9.66
N THR A 87 -7.24 -11.71 -8.57
CA THR A 87 -7.67 -12.21 -7.26
C THR A 87 -9.10 -11.77 -6.93
N LYS A 88 -9.92 -11.55 -7.97
CA LYS A 88 -11.32 -11.13 -7.84
C LYS A 88 -12.20 -12.19 -7.15
N ASP A 89 -11.81 -13.46 -7.25
CA ASP A 89 -12.53 -14.60 -6.70
C ASP A 89 -12.02 -14.98 -5.30
N VAL A 90 -11.11 -14.19 -4.72
CA VAL A 90 -10.58 -14.38 -3.35
C VAL A 90 -11.39 -13.52 -2.38
N PHE A 91 -11.89 -14.13 -1.31
CA PHE A 91 -12.74 -13.48 -0.30
C PHE A 91 -12.25 -13.80 1.12
N LEU A 92 -12.65 -12.96 2.09
CA LEU A 92 -12.45 -13.24 3.50
C LEU A 92 -13.42 -14.33 3.95
N VAL A 93 -12.89 -15.32 4.66
CA VAL A 93 -13.68 -16.37 5.30
C VAL A 93 -13.56 -16.18 6.80
N TYR A 94 -14.70 -15.99 7.46
CA TYR A 94 -14.79 -16.01 8.91
C TYR A 94 -15.16 -17.43 9.34
N GLY A 95 -14.39 -18.01 10.25
CA GLY A 95 -14.71 -19.32 10.82
C GLY A 95 -15.89 -19.25 11.80
N GLY A 96 -16.50 -20.40 12.06
CA GLY A 96 -17.41 -20.60 13.19
C GLY A 96 -16.65 -21.17 14.39
N GLY A 97 -16.94 -20.71 15.60
CA GLY A 97 -16.30 -21.17 16.82
C GLY A 97 -16.33 -20.16 17.97
N GLU A 98 -15.51 -20.41 18.99
CA GLU A 98 -15.30 -19.50 20.12
C GLU A 98 -14.72 -18.16 19.65
N LEU A 99 -15.19 -17.05 20.25
CA LEU A 99 -14.80 -15.69 19.90
C LEU A 99 -13.36 -15.38 20.35
N ILE A 100 -12.39 -15.74 19.50
CA ILE A 100 -10.96 -15.51 19.75
C ILE A 100 -10.50 -14.31 18.93
N LEU A 101 -10.02 -13.28 19.61
CA LEU A 101 -9.40 -12.10 19.01
C LEU A 101 -7.87 -12.25 19.00
N GLU A 102 -7.28 -12.27 17.81
CA GLU A 102 -5.82 -12.30 17.63
C GLU A 102 -5.33 -10.99 17.01
N GLY A 103 -4.28 -10.39 17.56
CA GLY A 103 -3.70 -9.15 17.06
C GLY A 103 -2.24 -9.31 16.67
N PHE A 104 -1.88 -8.82 15.49
CA PHE A 104 -0.52 -8.77 14.99
C PHE A 104 -0.14 -7.32 14.69
N SER A 105 1.05 -6.90 15.11
CA SER A 105 1.60 -5.57 14.79
C SER A 105 3.00 -5.71 14.23
N ASN A 106 3.32 -4.93 13.20
CA ASN A 106 4.64 -4.86 12.62
C ASN A 106 5.04 -3.40 12.35
N ALA A 107 6.33 -3.11 12.47
CA ALA A 107 6.91 -1.83 12.09
C ALA A 107 8.20 -2.05 11.30
N SER A 108 8.44 -1.20 10.31
CA SER A 108 9.65 -1.20 9.49
C SER A 108 10.32 0.16 9.61
N PHE A 109 11.55 0.16 10.13
CA PHE A 109 12.33 1.38 10.36
C PHE A 109 12.84 1.97 9.05
N GLN A 110 12.79 3.31 8.91
CA GLN A 110 13.33 4.06 7.76
C GLN A 110 12.94 3.51 6.39
N SER A 111 11.73 2.98 6.29
CA SER A 111 11.22 2.31 5.09
C SER A 111 10.81 3.25 3.95
N ASP A 112 10.74 4.56 4.21
CA ASP A 112 10.48 5.57 3.19
C ASP A 112 11.79 6.23 2.73
N ASP A 113 12.12 6.13 1.44
CA ASP A 113 13.33 6.72 0.87
C ASP A 113 13.25 8.26 0.76
N ASP A 114 12.05 8.86 0.84
CA ASP A 114 11.89 10.30 0.70
C ASP A 114 12.14 11.08 2.00
N ASP A 115 11.80 10.51 3.16
CA ASP A 115 11.93 11.20 4.47
C ASP A 115 12.35 10.29 5.62
N ALA A 116 12.81 9.07 5.33
CA ALA A 116 13.28 8.10 6.30
C ALA A 116 12.25 7.77 7.39
N LYS A 117 10.95 8.00 7.14
CA LYS A 117 9.91 7.63 8.11
C LYS A 117 9.60 6.14 8.06
N SER A 118 9.28 5.61 9.24
CA SER A 118 8.92 4.21 9.42
C SER A 118 7.53 3.92 8.85
N GLN A 119 7.32 2.68 8.42
CA GLN A 119 5.99 2.12 8.18
C GLN A 119 5.54 1.34 9.41
N SER A 120 4.27 1.42 9.74
CA SER A 120 3.65 0.57 10.77
C SER A 120 2.35 0.00 10.25
N GLY A 121 2.05 -1.21 10.68
CA GLY A 121 0.80 -1.85 10.35
C GLY A 121 0.35 -2.79 11.45
N PHE A 122 -0.94 -3.08 11.41
CA PHE A 122 -1.56 -4.06 12.28
C PHE A 122 -2.59 -4.87 11.50
N VAL A 123 -2.87 -6.07 12.00
CA VAL A 123 -3.95 -6.95 11.54
C VAL A 123 -4.57 -7.60 12.77
N PHE A 124 -5.87 -7.44 12.93
CA PHE A 124 -6.69 -8.14 13.92
C PHE A 124 -7.55 -9.18 13.22
N LYS A 125 -7.59 -10.38 13.79
CA LYS A 125 -8.42 -11.49 13.34
C LYS A 125 -9.43 -11.85 14.42
N LEU A 126 -10.64 -12.16 13.99
CA LEU A 126 -11.70 -12.73 14.81
C LEU A 126 -12.11 -14.06 14.17
N ASN A 127 -12.05 -15.15 14.93
CA ASN A 127 -12.41 -16.50 14.47
C ASN A 127 -11.70 -16.89 13.16
N GLY A 128 -10.41 -16.60 13.08
CA GLY A 128 -9.57 -16.86 11.90
C GLY A 128 -9.75 -15.89 10.73
N GLY A 129 -10.83 -15.09 10.70
CA GLY A 129 -11.08 -14.08 9.67
C GLY A 129 -10.56 -12.69 10.08
N VAL A 130 -10.01 -11.95 9.14
CA VAL A 130 -9.46 -10.61 9.42
C VAL A 130 -10.61 -9.59 9.60
N VAL A 131 -10.59 -8.81 10.69
CA VAL A 131 -11.66 -7.84 11.02
C VAL A 131 -11.21 -6.39 11.02
N ALA A 132 -9.94 -6.13 11.34
CA ALA A 132 -9.39 -4.77 11.29
C ALA A 132 -7.93 -4.81 10.88
N TRP A 133 -7.52 -3.88 10.02
CA TRP A 133 -6.15 -3.83 9.53
C TRP A 133 -5.79 -2.42 9.08
N LYS A 134 -4.49 -2.12 9.08
CA LYS A 134 -3.94 -0.88 8.55
C LYS A 134 -2.48 -1.05 8.18
N SER A 135 -2.03 -0.31 7.19
CA SER A 135 -0.62 -0.01 6.95
C SER A 135 -0.51 1.50 6.73
N SER A 136 0.36 2.16 7.49
CA SER A 136 0.49 3.60 7.50
C SER A 136 1.93 4.01 7.70
N LYS A 137 2.29 5.12 7.06
CA LYS A 137 3.48 5.88 7.40
C LYS A 137 3.32 6.48 8.78
N GLN A 138 4.37 6.41 9.60
CA GLN A 138 4.42 7.12 10.88
C GLN A 138 4.65 8.61 10.64
N ASP A 139 4.07 9.47 11.48
CA ASP A 139 4.23 10.92 11.36
C ASP A 139 5.56 11.41 11.92
N THR A 140 6.11 10.72 12.92
CA THR A 140 7.34 11.09 13.63
C THR A 140 8.47 10.14 13.26
N THR A 141 9.65 10.70 12.97
CA THR A 141 10.91 9.96 12.92
C THR A 141 11.43 9.83 14.35
N THR A 142 11.43 8.63 14.92
CA THR A 142 11.92 8.38 16.28
C THR A 142 13.38 7.91 16.25
N ASP A 143 14.30 8.76 16.70
CA ASP A 143 15.74 8.47 16.88
C ASP A 143 16.07 7.92 18.28
N SER A 144 15.20 7.08 18.86
CA SER A 144 15.46 6.56 20.21
C SER A 144 16.41 5.35 20.16
N THR A 145 17.71 5.62 20.28
CA THR A 145 18.68 4.59 20.67
C THR A 145 18.50 4.30 22.15
N ARG A 146 17.84 3.19 22.52
CA ARG A 146 17.83 2.73 23.92
C ARG A 146 19.18 2.07 24.20
N LYS A 147 20.16 2.85 24.65
CA LYS A 147 21.34 2.29 25.31
C LYS A 147 20.86 1.59 26.58
N LEU A 148 20.92 0.26 26.62
CA LEU A 148 20.97 -0.45 27.90
C LEU A 148 22.36 -0.19 28.46
N SER A 149 22.46 0.61 29.52
CA SER A 149 23.63 0.60 30.39
C SER A 149 23.50 -0.61 31.33
N THR A 150 24.42 -1.56 31.19
CA THR A 150 24.67 -2.63 32.16
C THR A 150 25.42 -2.08 33.36
#